data_AF-A0A959EVC5-F1
#
_entry.id   AF-A0A959EVC5-F1
#
_cell.length_a   1.000
_cell.length_b   1.000
_cell.length_c   1.000
_cell.angle_alpha   90.00
_cell.angle_beta   90.00
_cell.angle_gamma   90.00
#
_symmetry.space_group_name_H-M   'P 1'
#
loop_
_entity.id
_entity.type
_entity.pdbx_description
1 polymer ?
#
loop_
_entity_poly.entity_id
_entity_poly.type
_entity_poly.pdbx_seq_one_letter_code
_entity_poly.pdbx_strand_id
1 'polypeptide(L)'
;LRSACHHAQMDVARWNVLHSARAGLTSMEHWYGLPEALFTDRTVQDYPLDYNYQNEQDRFAEAGRLWKQAAKPYSEHWNRVMDELLALDFTLDPTFNIYEASRDLHRARRAEWHETYTMPSLWRFYLPSRESHGSYWHFWGTEQEVAWKENYRLWMTFVNEYKNRGGRVTTGSDSGFIFQLYGFAYVRELELLREAGFHPLEVIRSATLYGAEA
;
A
#
# COMPACT_ATOMS: atom_id res chain seq x y z
N LEU A 1 -5.83 -8.95 23.50
CA LEU A 1 -5.05 -7.91 22.80
C LEU A 1 -5.06 -8.28 21.33
N ARG A 2 -5.45 -7.35 20.46
CA ARG A 2 -5.34 -7.49 19.01
C ARG A 2 -4.00 -6.92 18.56
N SER A 3 -3.45 -7.39 17.45
CA SER A 3 -2.09 -7.02 17.00
C SER A 3 -2.02 -6.87 15.49
N ALA A 4 -1.32 -5.84 15.04
CA ALA A 4 -1.13 -5.49 13.64
C ALA A 4 0.26 -5.90 13.13
N CYS A 5 0.39 -6.10 11.81
CA CYS A 5 1.67 -6.33 11.15
C CYS A 5 1.97 -5.27 10.09
N HIS A 6 3.01 -4.48 10.31
CA HIS A 6 3.68 -3.74 9.26
C HIS A 6 4.79 -4.61 8.67
N HIS A 7 4.50 -5.32 7.57
CA HIS A 7 5.42 -6.28 6.98
C HIS A 7 6.63 -5.59 6.32
N ALA A 8 7.83 -6.11 6.56
CA ALA A 8 9.05 -5.65 5.90
C ALA A 8 9.24 -6.36 4.56
N GLN A 9 9.53 -5.61 3.50
CA GLN A 9 9.78 -6.17 2.15
C GLN A 9 10.88 -7.26 2.11
N MET A 10 11.84 -7.22 3.03
CA MET A 10 12.92 -8.23 3.09
C MET A 10 12.44 -9.59 3.61
N ASP A 11 11.31 -9.62 4.32
CA ASP A 11 10.84 -10.81 5.01
C ASP A 11 9.62 -11.45 4.33
N VAL A 12 8.88 -10.73 3.48
CA VAL A 12 7.60 -11.20 2.93
C VAL A 12 7.70 -12.47 2.07
N ALA A 13 8.86 -12.78 1.49
CA ALA A 13 9.07 -14.07 0.81
C ALA A 13 9.00 -15.26 1.79
N ARG A 14 9.30 -15.04 3.07
CA ARG A 14 9.25 -16.03 4.15
C ARG A 14 8.01 -15.87 5.03
N TRP A 15 7.60 -14.64 5.27
CA TRP A 15 6.56 -14.25 6.21
C TRP A 15 5.57 -13.27 5.56
N ASN A 16 4.73 -13.80 4.69
CA ASN A 16 3.68 -13.04 4.01
C ASN A 16 2.41 -12.88 4.89
N VAL A 17 1.39 -12.21 4.34
CA VAL A 17 0.15 -11.89 5.08
C VAL A 17 -0.59 -13.13 5.59
N LEU A 18 -0.56 -14.25 4.87
CA LEU A 18 -1.22 -15.46 5.33
C LEU A 18 -0.48 -16.09 6.52
N HIS A 19 0.85 -15.99 6.56
CA HIS A 19 1.61 -16.44 7.73
C HIS A 19 1.30 -15.61 8.97
N SER A 20 1.26 -14.28 8.86
CA SER A 20 0.92 -13.42 9.99
C SER A 20 -0.54 -13.58 10.44
N ALA A 21 -1.49 -13.70 9.50
CA ALA A 21 -2.89 -13.95 9.81
C ALA A 21 -3.09 -15.30 10.53
N ARG A 22 -2.48 -16.39 10.02
CA ARG A 22 -2.51 -17.72 10.67
C ARG A 22 -1.86 -17.74 12.06
N ALA A 23 -0.86 -16.89 12.27
CA ALA A 23 -0.19 -16.73 13.56
C ALA A 23 -1.03 -15.92 14.58
N GLY A 24 -2.21 -15.43 14.19
CA GLY A 24 -3.14 -14.73 15.07
C GLY A 24 -3.01 -13.21 15.07
N LEU A 25 -2.23 -12.63 14.15
CA LEU A 25 -2.29 -11.18 13.92
C LEU A 25 -3.60 -10.85 13.21
N THR A 26 -4.21 -9.74 13.59
CA THR A 26 -5.59 -9.40 13.21
C THR A 26 -5.67 -8.34 12.13
N SER A 27 -4.56 -7.66 11.83
CA SER A 27 -4.50 -6.68 10.75
C SER A 27 -3.12 -6.57 10.11
N MET A 28 -3.10 -5.98 8.92
CA MET A 28 -1.87 -5.51 8.27
C MET A 28 -1.97 -4.02 7.91
N GLU A 29 -0.81 -3.40 7.78
CA GLU A 29 -0.65 -2.09 7.16
C GLU A 29 -0.03 -2.25 5.75
N HIS A 30 -0.34 -1.30 4.87
CA HIS A 30 0.08 -1.30 3.46
C HIS A 30 -0.46 -2.51 2.68
N TRP A 31 0.42 -3.15 1.92
CA TRP A 31 0.12 -4.28 1.06
C TRP A 31 1.25 -5.31 1.00
N TYR A 32 2.37 -5.07 1.68
CA TYR A 32 3.49 -6.01 1.69
C TYR A 32 3.03 -7.36 2.24
N GLY A 33 3.32 -8.43 1.50
CA GLY A 33 2.89 -9.78 1.83
C GLY A 33 1.59 -10.20 1.13
N LEU A 34 0.78 -9.28 0.57
CA LEU A 34 -0.40 -9.66 -0.21
C LEU A 34 -0.01 -10.22 -1.59
N PRO A 35 0.77 -9.53 -2.43
CA PRO A 35 1.22 -10.10 -3.70
C PRO A 35 2.01 -11.40 -3.52
N GLU A 36 2.86 -11.48 -2.50
CA GLU A 36 3.67 -12.67 -2.22
C GLU A 36 2.80 -13.87 -1.80
N ALA A 37 1.69 -13.65 -1.08
CA ALA A 37 0.70 -14.69 -0.81
C ALA A 37 -0.07 -15.14 -2.07
N LEU A 38 -0.06 -14.33 -3.13
CA LEU A 38 -0.78 -14.55 -4.38
C LEU A 38 0.11 -15.09 -5.51
N PHE A 39 1.39 -15.34 -5.29
CA PHE A 39 2.26 -15.93 -6.32
C PHE A 39 1.84 -17.37 -6.65
N THR A 40 1.73 -17.67 -7.95
CA THR A 40 1.30 -19.00 -8.42
C THR A 40 2.45 -19.92 -8.86
N ASP A 41 3.58 -19.34 -9.25
CA ASP A 41 4.69 -20.02 -9.92
C ASP A 41 6.05 -19.77 -9.24
N ARG A 42 6.07 -18.96 -8.18
CA ARG A 42 7.29 -18.51 -7.49
C ARG A 42 7.02 -18.28 -6.00
N THR A 43 8.10 -18.19 -5.23
CA THR A 43 8.05 -17.85 -3.79
C THR A 43 8.81 -16.57 -3.45
N VAL A 44 9.55 -16.03 -4.41
CA VAL A 44 10.32 -14.79 -4.31
C VAL A 44 9.88 -13.87 -5.43
N GLN A 45 9.90 -12.56 -5.18
CA GLN A 45 9.61 -11.56 -6.19
C GLN A 45 10.62 -11.64 -7.34
N ASP A 46 10.16 -11.33 -8.54
CA ASP A 46 10.99 -11.27 -9.75
C ASP A 46 11.73 -9.94 -9.80
N TYR A 47 12.78 -9.84 -8.98
CA TYR A 47 13.67 -8.69 -8.95
C TYR A 47 14.76 -8.81 -10.03
N PRO A 48 15.20 -7.68 -10.62
CA PRO A 48 16.40 -7.64 -11.46
C PRO A 48 17.63 -8.20 -10.73
N LEU A 49 18.57 -8.79 -11.49
CA LEU A 49 19.80 -9.36 -10.91
C LEU A 49 20.72 -8.32 -10.27
N ASP A 50 20.60 -7.06 -10.67
CA ASP A 50 21.31 -5.90 -10.15
C ASP A 50 20.49 -5.10 -9.10
N TYR A 51 19.37 -5.66 -8.64
CA TYR A 51 18.54 -5.06 -7.59
C TYR A 51 19.32 -4.84 -6.29
N ASN A 52 19.23 -3.62 -5.74
CA ASN A 52 19.83 -3.27 -4.46
C ASN A 52 18.77 -2.74 -3.48
N TYR A 53 18.46 -3.52 -2.43
CA TYR A 53 17.50 -3.10 -1.40
C TYR A 53 17.89 -1.79 -0.68
N GLN A 54 19.19 -1.53 -0.50
CA GLN A 54 19.68 -0.30 0.13
C GLN A 54 19.54 0.93 -0.79
N ASN A 55 19.20 0.72 -2.07
CA ASN A 55 18.83 1.77 -2.98
C ASN A 55 17.30 1.88 -3.01
N GLU A 56 16.74 2.87 -2.33
CA GLU A 56 15.29 3.05 -2.27
C GLU A 56 14.65 3.25 -3.65
N GLN A 57 15.38 3.79 -4.62
CA GLN A 57 14.85 3.92 -5.97
C GLN A 57 14.55 2.54 -6.57
N ASP A 58 15.45 1.58 -6.44
CA ASP A 58 15.23 0.20 -6.91
C ASP A 58 14.09 -0.42 -6.11
N ARG A 59 14.12 -0.24 -4.78
CA ARG A 59 13.12 -0.76 -3.84
C ARG A 59 11.69 -0.36 -4.24
N PHE A 60 11.43 0.94 -4.42
CA PHE A 60 10.09 1.43 -4.73
C PHE A 60 9.74 1.29 -6.22
N ALA A 61 10.72 1.27 -7.14
CA ALA A 61 10.45 0.97 -8.55
C ALA A 61 9.95 -0.46 -8.72
N GLU A 62 10.60 -1.43 -8.06
CA GLU A 62 10.17 -2.84 -8.12
C GLU A 62 8.91 -3.10 -7.30
N ALA A 63 8.71 -2.39 -6.19
CA ALA A 63 7.44 -2.43 -5.46
C ALA A 63 6.24 -2.08 -6.37
N GLY A 64 6.39 -1.10 -7.27
CA GLY A 64 5.38 -0.72 -8.25
C GLY A 64 5.09 -1.78 -9.33
N ARG A 65 5.79 -2.92 -9.33
CA ARG A 65 5.59 -4.04 -10.27
C ARG A 65 5.04 -5.28 -9.59
N LEU A 66 4.97 -5.33 -8.25
CA LEU A 66 4.67 -6.56 -7.52
C LEU A 66 3.26 -7.08 -7.72
N TRP A 67 2.24 -6.22 -7.71
CA TRP A 67 0.86 -6.68 -7.93
C TRP A 67 0.65 -7.31 -9.31
N LYS A 68 1.44 -6.92 -10.32
CA LYS A 68 1.39 -7.52 -11.66
C LYS A 68 1.90 -8.97 -11.67
N GLN A 69 2.74 -9.34 -10.70
CA GLN A 69 3.28 -10.70 -10.53
C GLN A 69 2.31 -11.62 -9.77
N ALA A 70 1.32 -11.06 -9.07
CA ALA A 70 0.31 -11.80 -8.32
C ALA A 70 -0.66 -12.57 -9.24
N ALA A 71 -1.38 -13.53 -8.67
CA ALA A 71 -2.49 -14.19 -9.34
C ALA A 71 -3.46 -13.19 -9.96
N LYS A 72 -4.02 -13.53 -11.13
CA LYS A 72 -4.99 -12.66 -11.82
C LYS A 72 -6.20 -12.40 -10.91
N PRO A 73 -6.78 -11.18 -10.94
CA PRO A 73 -8.01 -10.89 -10.21
C PRO A 73 -9.11 -11.93 -10.49
N TYR A 74 -9.83 -12.32 -9.44
CA TYR A 74 -10.92 -13.31 -9.48
C TYR A 74 -10.53 -14.74 -9.89
N SER A 75 -9.23 -15.02 -10.08
CA SER A 75 -8.76 -16.39 -10.35
C SER A 75 -8.96 -17.30 -9.12
N GLU A 76 -8.84 -18.61 -9.33
CA GLU A 76 -9.00 -19.59 -8.24
C GLU A 76 -8.03 -19.31 -7.08
N HIS A 77 -6.75 -19.04 -7.36
CA HIS A 77 -5.78 -18.76 -6.30
C HIS A 77 -6.07 -17.45 -5.57
N TRP A 78 -6.45 -16.41 -6.30
CA TRP A 78 -6.87 -15.13 -5.74
C TRP A 78 -8.03 -15.29 -4.76
N ASN A 79 -9.07 -16.04 -5.17
CA ASN A 79 -10.21 -16.33 -4.32
C ASN A 79 -9.81 -17.13 -3.09
N ARG A 80 -8.96 -18.15 -3.22
CA ARG A 80 -8.49 -18.95 -2.08
C ARG A 80 -7.78 -18.09 -1.01
N VAL A 81 -6.87 -17.20 -1.42
CA VAL A 81 -6.19 -16.30 -0.47
C VAL A 81 -7.18 -15.36 0.21
N MET A 82 -8.09 -14.79 -0.58
CA MET A 82 -9.12 -13.87 -0.08
C MET A 82 -10.05 -14.55 0.93
N ASP A 83 -10.57 -15.74 0.59
CA ASP A 83 -11.49 -16.50 1.42
C ASP A 83 -10.82 -16.94 2.73
N GLU A 84 -9.52 -17.24 2.71
CA GLU A 84 -8.77 -17.54 3.92
C GLU A 84 -8.61 -16.32 4.83
N LEU A 85 -8.25 -15.15 4.29
CA LEU A 85 -8.18 -13.91 5.08
C LEU A 85 -9.53 -13.56 5.71
N LEU A 86 -10.64 -13.75 4.98
CA LEU A 86 -11.99 -13.57 5.49
C LEU A 86 -12.31 -14.55 6.62
N ALA A 87 -11.97 -15.83 6.45
CA ALA A 87 -12.20 -16.86 7.47
C ALA A 87 -11.42 -16.58 8.77
N LEU A 88 -10.30 -15.85 8.68
CA LEU A 88 -9.48 -15.45 9.81
C LEU A 88 -9.91 -14.09 10.44
N ASP A 89 -11.00 -13.47 9.97
CA ASP A 89 -11.44 -12.11 10.37
C ASP A 89 -10.32 -11.06 10.26
N PHE A 90 -9.49 -11.18 9.21
CA PHE A 90 -8.33 -10.33 9.04
C PHE A 90 -8.74 -8.93 8.54
N THR A 91 -8.09 -7.89 9.07
CA THR A 91 -8.39 -6.50 8.71
C THR A 91 -7.28 -5.91 7.82
N LEU A 92 -7.67 -5.26 6.72
CA LEU A 92 -6.71 -4.59 5.83
C LEU A 92 -6.69 -3.08 6.12
N ASP A 93 -5.52 -2.53 6.43
CA ASP A 93 -5.28 -1.09 6.37
C ASP A 93 -4.40 -0.76 5.15
N PRO A 94 -5.00 -0.33 4.03
CA PRO A 94 -4.27 -0.22 2.78
C PRO A 94 -3.28 0.95 2.77
N THR A 95 -3.57 2.08 3.42
CA THR A 95 -2.71 3.28 3.36
C THR A 95 -2.33 3.67 1.92
N PHE A 96 -3.27 3.62 0.96
CA PHE A 96 -3.01 3.94 -0.44
C PHE A 96 -2.20 5.23 -0.61
N ASN A 97 -2.62 6.31 0.04
CA ASN A 97 -2.07 7.65 -0.08
C ASN A 97 -0.53 7.71 0.02
N ILE A 98 0.11 6.89 0.85
CA ILE A 98 1.57 6.98 1.07
C ILE A 98 2.38 6.67 -0.18
N TYR A 99 1.85 5.85 -1.08
CA TYR A 99 2.48 5.53 -2.36
C TYR A 99 1.96 6.39 -3.52
N GLU A 100 1.12 7.40 -3.26
CA GLU A 100 0.40 8.08 -4.33
C GLU A 100 1.33 8.93 -5.20
N ALA A 101 2.35 9.55 -4.60
CA ALA A 101 3.36 10.26 -5.37
C ALA A 101 4.14 9.31 -6.32
N SER A 102 4.18 8.01 -6.03
CA SER A 102 4.86 7.02 -6.89
C SER A 102 4.14 6.85 -8.24
N ARG A 103 2.83 7.11 -8.31
CA ARG A 103 2.02 7.06 -9.54
C ARG A 103 1.79 8.43 -10.20
N ASP A 104 2.09 9.53 -9.52
CA ASP A 104 1.94 10.91 -10.03
C ASP A 104 2.76 11.88 -9.18
N LEU A 105 4.07 11.93 -9.42
CA LEU A 105 5.00 12.64 -8.55
C LEU A 105 4.82 14.15 -8.64
N HIS A 106 4.60 14.66 -9.86
CA HIS A 106 4.48 16.10 -10.09
C HIS A 106 3.24 16.68 -9.42
N ARG A 107 2.12 15.96 -9.43
CA ARG A 107 0.92 16.40 -8.70
C ARG A 107 1.16 16.42 -7.20
N ALA A 108 1.74 15.37 -6.63
CA ALA A 108 2.04 15.31 -5.20
C ALA A 108 2.95 16.46 -4.75
N ARG A 109 4.03 16.73 -5.50
CA ARG A 109 4.96 17.85 -5.23
C ARG A 109 4.34 19.23 -5.32
N ARG A 110 3.21 19.38 -5.99
CA ARG A 110 2.58 20.68 -6.28
C ARG A 110 1.24 20.84 -5.57
N ALA A 111 0.93 19.97 -4.62
CA ALA A 111 -0.27 20.11 -3.82
C ALA A 111 -0.25 21.43 -3.04
N GLU A 112 -1.34 22.20 -3.14
CA GLU A 112 -1.42 23.59 -2.70
C GLU A 112 -1.15 23.78 -1.20
N TRP A 113 -1.50 22.80 -0.37
CA TRP A 113 -1.27 22.85 1.07
C TRP A 113 0.21 22.89 1.44
N HIS A 114 1.12 22.46 0.55
CA HIS A 114 2.54 22.48 0.84
C HIS A 114 3.07 23.90 1.08
N GLU A 115 2.55 24.91 0.36
CA GLU A 115 3.02 26.28 0.45
C GLU A 115 2.75 26.93 1.82
N THR A 116 1.66 26.51 2.47
CA THR A 116 1.22 27.11 3.74
C THR A 116 1.51 26.22 4.95
N TYR A 117 1.32 24.91 4.82
CA TYR A 117 1.26 24.00 5.97
C TYR A 117 2.47 23.06 6.09
N THR A 118 3.32 22.93 5.08
CA THR A 118 4.50 22.06 5.19
C THR A 118 5.66 22.79 5.80
N MET A 119 6.15 22.29 6.95
CA MET A 119 7.33 22.84 7.60
C MET A 119 8.56 22.76 6.68
N PRO A 120 9.45 23.78 6.67
CA PRO A 120 10.65 23.75 5.84
C PRO A 120 11.56 22.54 6.06
N SER A 121 11.63 22.01 7.29
CA SER A 121 12.37 20.78 7.60
C SER A 121 11.76 19.55 6.93
N LEU A 122 10.44 19.41 6.99
CA LEU A 122 9.71 18.32 6.36
C LEU A 122 9.74 18.42 4.83
N TRP A 123 9.63 19.64 4.28
CA TRP A 123 9.79 19.85 2.84
C TRP A 123 11.16 19.39 2.35
N ARG A 124 12.24 19.76 3.05
CA ARG A 124 13.59 19.26 2.74
C ARG A 124 13.69 17.75 2.86
N PHE A 125 13.01 17.16 3.85
CA PHE A 125 12.98 15.71 4.02
C PHE A 125 12.38 15.00 2.80
N TYR A 126 11.31 15.54 2.20
CA TYR A 126 10.67 14.97 1.00
C TYR A 126 11.49 15.06 -0.30
N LEU A 127 12.45 15.99 -0.38
CA LEU A 127 13.27 16.18 -1.58
C LEU A 127 14.18 14.97 -1.82
N PRO A 128 14.56 14.69 -3.09
CA PRO A 128 15.42 13.56 -3.43
C PRO A 128 16.65 13.47 -2.51
N SER A 129 16.79 12.37 -1.79
CA SER A 129 17.83 12.15 -0.79
C SER A 129 18.12 10.66 -0.65
N ARG A 130 19.41 10.31 -0.53
CA ARG A 130 19.83 8.94 -0.22
C ARG A 130 19.81 8.61 1.27
N GLU A 131 19.60 9.61 2.11
CA GLU A 131 19.57 9.47 3.57
C GLU A 131 18.13 9.48 4.12
N SER A 132 17.24 10.26 3.49
CA SER A 132 15.86 10.40 3.93
C SER A 132 15.00 9.26 3.37
N HIS A 133 14.32 8.52 4.23
CA HIS A 133 13.37 7.48 3.82
C HIS A 133 12.21 8.07 3.00
N GLY A 134 11.83 7.40 1.91
CA GLY A 134 10.69 7.83 1.08
C GLY A 134 11.03 8.99 0.14
N SER A 135 12.34 9.23 -0.09
CA SER A 135 12.85 10.34 -0.90
C SER A 135 13.65 9.87 -2.11
N TYR A 136 13.21 8.78 -2.71
CA TYR A 136 13.84 8.06 -3.82
C TYR A 136 13.68 8.70 -5.21
N TRP A 137 13.35 9.99 -5.27
CA TRP A 137 12.96 10.73 -6.47
C TRP A 137 14.14 11.18 -7.36
N HIS A 138 15.23 10.42 -7.42
CA HIS A 138 16.43 10.81 -8.15
C HIS A 138 16.25 10.72 -9.67
N PHE A 139 15.68 9.61 -10.13
CA PHE A 139 15.39 9.32 -11.54
C PHE A 139 13.98 8.71 -11.68
N TRP A 140 12.99 9.35 -11.06
CA TRP A 140 11.60 8.92 -11.12
C TRP A 140 10.90 9.49 -12.34
N GLY A 141 10.40 8.62 -13.22
CA GLY A 141 9.77 9.04 -14.47
C GLY A 141 8.59 8.18 -14.89
N THR A 142 8.19 8.34 -16.15
CA THR A 142 6.97 7.75 -16.70
C THR A 142 6.88 6.24 -16.55
N GLU A 143 7.98 5.51 -16.74
CA GLU A 143 7.98 4.04 -16.63
C GLU A 143 7.60 3.58 -15.22
N GLN A 144 8.13 4.24 -14.18
CA GLN A 144 7.77 3.95 -12.79
C GLN A 144 6.33 4.35 -12.52
N GLU A 145 5.90 5.55 -12.95
CA GLU A 145 4.53 6.02 -12.72
C GLU A 145 3.48 5.13 -13.40
N VAL A 146 3.74 4.66 -14.63
CA VAL A 146 2.84 3.74 -15.35
C VAL A 146 2.76 2.39 -14.64
N ALA A 147 3.89 1.85 -14.19
CA ALA A 147 3.91 0.61 -13.40
C ALA A 147 3.08 0.78 -12.11
N TRP A 148 3.30 1.88 -11.36
CA TRP A 148 2.54 2.17 -10.16
C TRP A 148 1.05 2.40 -10.41
N LYS A 149 0.65 3.02 -11.53
CA LYS A 149 -0.77 3.15 -11.90
C LYS A 149 -1.44 1.79 -12.08
N GLU A 150 -0.77 0.85 -12.76
CA GLU A 150 -1.27 -0.52 -12.91
C GLU A 150 -1.28 -1.28 -11.57
N ASN A 151 -0.24 -1.09 -10.75
CA ASN A 151 -0.18 -1.64 -9.40
C ASN A 151 -1.37 -1.19 -8.54
N TYR A 152 -1.68 0.10 -8.56
CA TYR A 152 -2.85 0.67 -7.88
C TYR A 152 -4.15 0.07 -8.39
N ARG A 153 -4.31 -0.09 -9.69
CA ARG A 153 -5.52 -0.69 -10.28
C ARG A 153 -5.76 -2.09 -9.72
N LEU A 154 -4.73 -2.93 -9.70
CA LEU A 154 -4.81 -4.31 -9.19
C LEU A 154 -5.02 -4.33 -7.67
N TRP A 155 -4.27 -3.51 -6.94
CA TRP A 155 -4.37 -3.41 -5.49
C TRP A 155 -5.75 -2.93 -5.02
N MET A 156 -6.26 -1.83 -5.61
CA MET A 156 -7.60 -1.33 -5.34
C MET A 156 -8.68 -2.35 -5.70
N THR A 157 -8.48 -3.12 -6.78
CA THR A 157 -9.38 -4.23 -7.14
C THR A 157 -9.45 -5.25 -6.01
N PHE A 158 -8.31 -5.69 -5.47
CA PHE A 158 -8.27 -6.62 -4.34
C PHE A 158 -9.00 -6.07 -3.11
N VAL A 159 -8.69 -4.84 -2.70
CA VAL A 159 -9.24 -4.24 -1.47
C VAL A 159 -10.75 -4.02 -1.59
N ASN A 160 -11.24 -3.54 -2.73
CA ASN A 160 -12.67 -3.35 -2.94
C ASN A 160 -13.42 -4.68 -2.98
N GLU A 161 -12.86 -5.70 -3.61
CA GLU A 161 -13.44 -7.04 -3.61
C GLU A 161 -13.46 -7.65 -2.20
N TYR A 162 -12.36 -7.56 -1.46
CA TYR A 162 -12.25 -8.02 -0.06
C TYR A 162 -13.39 -7.44 0.79
N LYS A 163 -13.57 -6.12 0.70
CA LYS A 163 -14.66 -5.42 1.38
C LYS A 163 -16.04 -5.88 0.91
N ASN A 164 -16.25 -6.06 -0.40
CA ASN A 164 -17.54 -6.50 -0.94
C ASN A 164 -17.92 -7.94 -0.53
N ARG A 165 -16.93 -8.76 -0.17
CA ARG A 165 -17.13 -10.10 0.41
C ARG A 165 -17.34 -10.11 1.92
N GLY A 166 -17.40 -8.94 2.56
CA GLY A 166 -17.61 -8.80 4.01
C GLY A 166 -16.32 -8.60 4.81
N GLY A 167 -15.17 -8.49 4.17
CA GLY A 167 -13.90 -8.21 4.83
C GLY A 167 -13.83 -6.81 5.42
N ARG A 168 -13.11 -6.66 6.54
CA ARG A 168 -12.91 -5.37 7.20
C ARG A 168 -11.74 -4.61 6.56
N VAL A 169 -11.99 -3.36 6.19
CA VAL A 169 -10.96 -2.44 5.67
C VAL A 169 -10.99 -1.15 6.49
N THR A 170 -9.85 -0.74 7.04
CA THR A 170 -9.69 0.48 7.84
C THR A 170 -9.06 1.61 7.04
N THR A 171 -8.85 2.75 7.68
CA THR A 171 -8.21 3.93 7.09
C THR A 171 -7.02 4.35 7.93
N GLY A 172 -5.82 4.19 7.37
CA GLY A 172 -4.57 4.76 7.86
C GLY A 172 -3.93 5.65 6.80
N SER A 173 -3.03 6.55 7.22
CA SER A 173 -2.35 7.46 6.27
C SER A 173 -0.86 7.19 6.08
N ASP A 174 -0.16 6.72 7.11
CA ASP A 174 1.30 6.66 7.13
C ASP A 174 1.99 7.98 6.70
N SER A 175 1.37 9.10 7.09
CA SER A 175 1.84 10.44 6.71
C SER A 175 3.23 10.77 7.27
N GLY A 176 3.92 11.71 6.62
CA GLY A 176 5.24 12.18 7.02
C GLY A 176 6.34 11.83 6.02
N PHE A 177 6.02 11.03 5.01
CA PHE A 177 6.93 10.62 3.93
C PHE A 177 6.27 10.88 2.57
N ILE A 178 7.04 10.80 1.47
CA ILE A 178 6.52 10.72 0.10
C ILE A 178 5.50 11.85 -0.25
N PHE A 179 5.82 13.08 0.17
CA PHE A 179 4.95 14.26 0.00
C PHE A 179 3.56 14.15 0.67
N GLN A 180 3.32 13.16 1.51
CA GLN A 180 2.07 13.01 2.27
C GLN A 180 2.15 13.76 3.60
N LEU A 181 1.46 14.90 3.65
CA LEU A 181 1.42 15.77 4.83
C LEU A 181 0.36 15.28 5.84
N TYR A 182 0.72 15.26 7.12
CA TYR A 182 -0.18 14.88 8.22
C TYR A 182 -1.52 15.62 8.18
N GLY A 183 -2.60 14.89 8.42
CA GLY A 183 -3.98 15.40 8.35
C GLY A 183 -4.51 15.43 6.91
N PHE A 184 -3.81 16.10 5.99
CA PHE A 184 -4.22 16.19 4.58
C PHE A 184 -4.24 14.82 3.90
N ALA A 185 -3.19 14.02 4.10
CA ALA A 185 -3.09 12.72 3.46
C ALA A 185 -4.09 11.69 4.02
N TYR A 186 -4.56 11.86 5.27
CA TYR A 186 -5.66 11.06 5.81
C TYR A 186 -6.96 11.32 5.05
N VAL A 187 -7.28 12.58 4.75
CA VAL A 187 -8.43 12.91 3.90
C VAL A 187 -8.24 12.33 2.50
N ARG A 188 -7.02 12.37 1.96
CA ARG A 188 -6.70 11.78 0.66
C ARG A 188 -6.91 10.25 0.64
N GLU A 189 -6.61 9.54 1.74
CA GLU A 189 -6.92 8.11 1.86
C GLU A 189 -8.42 7.83 1.69
N LEU A 190 -9.29 8.67 2.26
CA LEU A 190 -10.74 8.54 2.11
C LEU A 190 -11.17 8.70 0.65
N GLU A 191 -10.57 9.64 -0.07
CA GLU A 191 -10.80 9.82 -1.50
C GLU A 191 -10.29 8.63 -2.32
N LEU A 192 -9.18 8.01 -1.90
CA LEU A 192 -8.62 6.83 -2.55
C LEU A 192 -9.44 5.56 -2.30
N LEU A 193 -10.03 5.42 -1.10
CA LEU A 193 -11.04 4.38 -0.86
C LEU A 193 -12.25 4.59 -1.78
N ARG A 194 -12.66 5.84 -1.99
CA ARG A 194 -13.71 6.15 -2.96
C ARG A 194 -13.30 5.83 -4.40
N GLU A 195 -12.07 6.16 -4.80
CA GLU A 195 -11.49 5.78 -6.10
C GLU A 195 -11.46 4.26 -6.29
N ALA A 196 -11.14 3.50 -5.24
CA ALA A 196 -11.15 2.03 -5.25
C ALA A 196 -12.55 1.42 -5.43
N GLY A 197 -13.62 2.20 -5.23
CA GLY A 197 -15.00 1.79 -5.44
C GLY A 197 -15.87 1.72 -4.18
N PHE A 198 -15.39 2.19 -3.03
CA PHE A 198 -16.17 2.20 -1.80
C PHE A 198 -17.29 3.23 -1.89
N HIS A 199 -18.51 2.88 -1.48
CA HIS A 199 -19.60 3.83 -1.27
C HIS A 199 -19.20 4.85 -0.18
N PRO A 200 -19.63 6.13 -0.25
CA PRO A 200 -19.26 7.14 0.76
C PRO A 200 -19.51 6.71 2.21
N LEU A 201 -20.61 6.01 2.50
CA LEU A 201 -20.88 5.46 3.83
C LEU A 201 -19.90 4.34 4.24
N GLU A 202 -19.41 3.56 3.28
CA GLU A 202 -18.38 2.55 3.56
C GLU A 202 -17.04 3.22 3.87
N VAL A 203 -16.70 4.31 3.17
CA VAL A 203 -15.52 5.12 3.49
C VAL A 203 -15.58 5.66 4.92
N ILE A 204 -16.72 6.24 5.33
CA ILE A 204 -16.91 6.72 6.71
C ILE A 204 -16.83 5.57 7.72
N ARG A 205 -17.44 4.41 7.41
CA ARG A 205 -17.38 3.22 8.27
C ARG A 205 -15.95 2.71 8.43
N SER A 206 -15.18 2.65 7.35
CA SER A 206 -13.75 2.30 7.36
C SER A 206 -12.94 3.23 8.26
N ALA A 207 -13.23 4.53 8.19
CA ALA A 207 -12.55 5.57 8.97
C ALA A 207 -13.03 5.72 10.43
N THR A 208 -14.04 4.96 10.85
CA THR A 208 -14.64 5.09 12.20
C THR A 208 -14.88 3.73 12.85
N LEU A 209 -16.05 3.12 12.62
CA LEU A 209 -16.47 1.87 13.27
C LEU A 209 -15.45 0.75 13.07
N TYR A 210 -14.98 0.53 11.84
CA TYR A 210 -14.04 -0.55 11.56
C TYR A 210 -12.67 -0.30 12.18
N GLY A 211 -12.22 0.96 12.27
CA GLY A 211 -11.02 1.31 13.01
C GLY A 211 -11.15 1.06 14.51
N ALA A 212 -12.34 1.30 15.09
CA ALA A 212 -12.61 1.03 16.50
C ALA A 212 -12.80 -0.46 16.81
N GLU A 213 -13.30 -1.23 15.84
CA GLU A 213 -13.45 -2.68 15.95
C GLU A 213 -12.14 -3.44 15.77
N ALA A 214 -11.19 -2.91 14.98
CA ALA A 214 -9.99 -3.58 14.52
C ALA A 214 -9.04 -4.04 15.63
#